data_AF-A0A6J4PXN6-F1
#
_entry.id   AF-A0A6J4PXN6-F1
#
_cell.length_a   1.000
_cell.length_b   1.000
_cell.length_c   1.000
_cell.angle_alpha   90.00
_cell.angle_beta   90.00
_cell.angle_gamma   90.00
#
_symmetry.space_group_name_H-M   'P 1'
#
loop_
_entity.id
_entity.type
_entity.pdbx_description
1 polymer ?
#
loop_
_entity_poly.entity_id
_entity_poly.type
_entity_poly.pdbx_seq_one_letter_code
_entity_poly.pdbx_strand_id
1 'polypeptide(L)'
;MLSLAAKIELDSYDDPRVARLLRVIFAESALDPEGSARMVGEVQGRVLGFLVAYLGRQVELGVLQPHNPQSVARAFFGSLIFYMLSREVFPHLSEGLPGKDEYARDVVGALLDGLRAEGPGKGTES
;
A
#
# COMPACT_ATOMS: atom_id res chain seq x y z
N MET A 1 0.71 -10.86 -8.40
CA MET A 1 1.01 -10.90 -6.94
C MET A 1 0.59 -9.62 -6.24
N LEU A 2 1.10 -8.43 -6.63
CA LEU A 2 0.75 -7.17 -5.96
C LEU A 2 -0.74 -6.83 -5.96
N SER A 3 -1.47 -7.04 -7.07
CA SER A 3 -2.93 -6.82 -7.12
C SER A 3 -3.71 -7.73 -6.17
N LEU A 4 -3.27 -8.98 -6.03
CA LEU A 4 -3.87 -9.93 -5.09
C LEU A 4 -3.57 -9.50 -3.64
N ALA A 5 -2.34 -9.06 -3.36
CA ALA A 5 -1.97 -8.55 -2.05
C ALA A 5 -2.78 -7.29 -1.67
N ALA A 6 -2.95 -6.34 -2.60
CA ALA A 6 -3.78 -5.15 -2.41
C ALA A 6 -5.23 -5.53 -2.08
N LYS A 7 -5.80 -6.47 -2.84
CA LYS A 7 -7.17 -6.93 -2.63
C LYS A 7 -7.35 -7.62 -1.28
N ILE A 8 -6.47 -8.56 -0.92
CA ILE A 8 -6.51 -9.24 0.37
C ILE A 8 -6.40 -8.24 1.53
N GLU A 9 -5.51 -7.26 1.41
CA GLU A 9 -5.37 -6.19 2.40
C GLU A 9 -6.67 -5.39 2.54
N LEU A 10 -7.28 -4.94 1.43
CA LEU A 10 -8.52 -4.18 1.47
C LEU A 10 -9.72 -5.01 1.97
N ASP A 11 -9.79 -6.29 1.62
CA ASP A 11 -10.83 -7.21 2.08
C ASP A 11 -10.79 -7.40 3.60
N SER A 12 -9.61 -7.30 4.23
CA SER A 12 -9.48 -7.41 5.69
C SER A 12 -10.27 -6.31 6.43
N TYR A 13 -10.48 -5.15 5.81
CA TYR A 13 -11.20 -4.02 6.36
C TYR A 13 -12.73 -4.11 6.19
N ASP A 14 -13.24 -5.10 5.45
CA ASP A 14 -14.67 -5.32 5.34
C ASP A 14 -15.26 -6.01 6.59
N ASP A 15 -14.42 -6.58 7.46
CA ASP A 15 -14.88 -7.02 8.77
C ASP A 15 -15.17 -5.79 9.65
N PRO A 16 -16.43 -5.58 10.08
CA PRO A 16 -16.81 -4.42 10.87
C PRO A 16 -16.10 -4.36 12.24
N ARG A 17 -15.55 -5.47 12.74
CA ARG A 17 -14.71 -5.50 13.94
C ARG A 17 -13.35 -4.88 13.68
N VAL A 18 -12.75 -5.17 12.54
CA VAL A 18 -11.46 -4.61 12.12
C VAL A 18 -11.60 -3.10 11.89
N ALA A 19 -12.64 -2.67 11.17
CA ALA A 19 -12.93 -1.26 10.95
C ALA A 19 -13.14 -0.48 12.27
N ARG A 20 -13.90 -1.04 13.22
CA ARG A 20 -14.06 -0.42 14.56
C ARG A 20 -12.75 -0.35 15.32
N LEU A 21 -11.96 -1.42 15.31
CA LEU A 21 -10.66 -1.44 15.99
C LEU A 21 -9.72 -0.37 15.41
N LEU A 22 -9.71 -0.18 14.09
CA LEU A 22 -8.91 0.88 13.45
C LEU A 22 -9.34 2.28 13.85
N ARG A 23 -10.64 2.56 13.95
CA ARG A 23 -11.14 3.84 14.46
C ARG A 23 -10.63 4.11 15.88
N VAL A 24 -10.65 3.09 16.75
CA VAL A 24 -10.13 3.20 18.11
C VAL A 24 -8.62 3.44 18.11
N ILE A 25 -7.85 2.63 17.37
CA ILE A 25 -6.39 2.82 17.26
C ILE A 25 -6.07 4.23 16.78
N PHE A 26 -6.79 4.72 15.77
CA PHE A 26 -6.55 6.05 15.22
C PHE A 26 -6.87 7.15 16.23
N ALA A 27 -8.02 7.05 16.93
CA ALA A 27 -8.42 8.00 17.96
C ALA A 27 -7.45 8.03 19.15
N GLU A 28 -6.93 6.87 19.55
CA GLU A 28 -6.07 6.72 20.74
C GLU A 28 -4.58 6.88 20.44
N SER A 29 -4.14 6.83 19.18
CA SER A 29 -2.72 6.84 18.80
C SER A 29 -1.93 8.07 19.28
N ALA A 30 -2.61 9.21 19.44
CA ALA A 30 -2.00 10.43 19.97
C ALA A 30 -1.87 10.42 21.51
N LEU A 31 -2.71 9.62 22.20
CA LEU A 31 -2.79 9.53 23.66
C LEU A 31 -1.96 8.36 24.20
N ASP A 32 -1.90 7.24 23.47
CA ASP A 32 -1.05 6.08 23.76
C ASP A 32 -0.28 5.61 22.52
N PRO A 33 0.84 6.28 22.19
CA PRO A 33 1.70 5.90 21.07
C PRO A 33 2.30 4.49 21.22
N GLU A 34 2.57 4.03 22.45
CA GLU A 34 3.15 2.70 22.66
C GLU A 34 2.12 1.59 22.48
N GLY A 35 0.91 1.75 23.02
CA GLY A 35 -0.17 0.80 22.85
C GLY A 35 -0.58 0.66 21.39
N SER A 36 -0.69 1.78 20.67
CA SER A 36 -0.94 1.77 19.23
C SER A 36 0.20 1.09 18.47
N ALA A 37 1.47 1.40 18.77
CA ALA A 37 2.63 0.75 18.12
C ALA A 37 2.65 -0.77 18.33
N ARG A 38 2.31 -1.27 19.53
CA ARG A 38 2.21 -2.72 19.80
C ARG A 38 1.09 -3.37 18.99
N MET A 39 -0.01 -2.67 18.79
CA MET A 39 -1.20 -3.20 18.12
C MET A 39 -1.05 -3.29 16.59
N VAL A 40 -0.38 -2.30 15.96
CA VAL A 40 -0.18 -2.29 14.49
C VAL A 40 1.20 -2.76 14.05
N GLY A 41 2.21 -2.72 14.94
CA GLY A 41 3.62 -2.88 14.60
C GLY A 41 3.98 -4.23 14.02
N GLU A 42 3.49 -5.34 14.60
CA GLU A 42 3.83 -6.68 14.10
C GLU A 42 3.23 -6.96 12.73
N VAL A 43 1.98 -6.55 12.50
CA VAL A 43 1.27 -6.80 11.24
C VAL A 43 1.83 -5.90 10.14
N GLN A 44 1.95 -4.59 10.39
CA GLN A 44 2.54 -3.66 9.43
C GLN A 44 4.00 -4.02 9.11
N GLY A 45 4.78 -4.40 10.12
CA GLY A 45 6.18 -4.80 9.94
C GLY A 45 6.32 -6.00 9.01
N ARG A 46 5.44 -7.02 9.12
CA ARG A 46 5.45 -8.19 8.24
C ARG A 46 5.06 -7.83 6.80
N VAL A 47 4.00 -7.05 6.61
CA VAL A 47 3.54 -6.63 5.27
C VAL A 47 4.59 -5.77 4.58
N LEU A 48 5.11 -4.75 5.26
CA LEU A 48 6.15 -3.89 4.72
C LEU A 48 7.45 -4.67 4.45
N GLY A 49 7.86 -5.55 5.36
CA GLY A 49 9.04 -6.40 5.17
C GLY A 49 8.92 -7.28 3.93
N PHE A 50 7.75 -7.90 3.73
CA PHE A 50 7.46 -8.66 2.52
C PHE A 50 7.54 -7.80 1.26
N LEU A 51 6.90 -6.62 1.24
CA LEU A 51 6.91 -5.71 0.09
C LEU A 51 8.32 -5.26 -0.27
N VAL A 52 9.12 -4.88 0.72
CA VAL A 52 10.53 -4.48 0.54
C VAL A 52 11.34 -5.61 -0.07
N ALA A 53 11.23 -6.83 0.46
CA ALA A 53 11.95 -7.99 -0.04
C ALA A 53 11.53 -8.35 -1.48
N TYR A 54 10.22 -8.33 -1.75
CA TYR A 54 9.68 -8.58 -3.08
C TYR A 54 10.19 -7.55 -4.10
N LEU A 55 10.06 -6.26 -3.81
CA LEU A 55 10.47 -5.18 -4.71
C LEU A 55 11.98 -5.21 -4.95
N GLY A 56 12.79 -5.40 -3.91
CA GLY A 56 14.24 -5.56 -4.03
C GLY A 56 14.60 -6.74 -4.95
N ARG A 57 13.95 -7.88 -4.76
CA ARG A 57 14.16 -9.05 -5.63
C ARG A 57 13.78 -8.78 -7.09
N GLN A 58 12.71 -8.03 -7.35
CA GLN A 58 12.33 -7.70 -8.74
C GLN A 58 13.33 -6.76 -9.41
N VAL A 59 13.99 -5.88 -8.65
CA VAL A 59 15.12 -5.07 -9.14
C VAL A 59 16.33 -5.94 -9.47
N GLU A 60 16.71 -6.87 -8.57
CA GLU A 60 17.83 -7.81 -8.80
C GLU A 60 17.64 -8.65 -10.06
N LEU A 61 16.40 -9.03 -10.37
CA LEU A 61 16.04 -9.82 -11.54
C LEU A 61 15.93 -8.97 -12.84
N GLY A 62 16.14 -7.65 -12.76
CA GLY A 62 16.01 -6.74 -13.90
C GLY A 62 14.58 -6.57 -14.42
N VAL A 63 13.57 -6.98 -13.63
CA VAL A 63 12.15 -6.86 -14.00
C VAL A 63 11.65 -5.42 -13.77
N LEU A 64 12.13 -4.78 -12.70
CA LEU A 64 11.82 -3.38 -12.36
C LEU A 64 13.07 -2.51 -12.46
N GLN A 65 12.91 -1.22 -12.75
CA GLN A 65 14.02 -0.26 -12.70
C GLN A 65 14.60 -0.15 -11.29
N PRO A 66 15.89 0.22 -11.16
CA PRO A 66 16.48 0.54 -9.86
C PRO A 66 15.68 1.62 -9.13
N HIS A 67 15.24 1.31 -7.91
CA HIS A 67 14.52 2.21 -7.02
C HIS A 67 14.85 1.87 -5.57
N ASN A 68 14.45 2.72 -4.63
CA ASN A 68 14.53 2.40 -3.20
C ASN A 68 13.30 1.56 -2.79
N PRO A 69 13.45 0.27 -2.44
CA PRO A 69 12.31 -0.59 -2.11
C PRO A 69 11.55 -0.14 -0.86
N GLN A 70 12.21 0.52 0.09
CA GLN A 70 11.58 1.02 1.32
C GLN A 70 10.60 2.16 1.03
N SER A 71 10.97 3.07 0.12
CA SER A 71 10.11 4.20 -0.26
C SER A 71 8.90 3.72 -1.04
N VAL A 72 9.12 2.83 -2.02
CA VAL A 72 8.06 2.30 -2.88
C VAL A 72 7.08 1.44 -2.08
N ALA A 73 7.57 0.59 -1.17
CA ALA A 73 6.72 -0.21 -0.28
C ALA A 73 5.81 0.68 0.61
N ARG A 74 6.35 1.77 1.16
CA ARG A 74 5.57 2.71 1.98
C ARG A 74 4.58 3.52 1.18
N ALA A 75 4.94 3.96 -0.03
CA ALA A 75 4.03 4.66 -0.91
C ALA A 75 2.84 3.77 -1.29
N PHE A 76 3.13 2.52 -1.67
CA PHE A 76 2.11 1.53 -2.00
C PHE A 76 1.22 1.23 -0.78
N PHE A 77 1.80 0.81 0.34
CA PHE A 77 1.02 0.46 1.53
C PHE A 77 0.25 1.66 2.10
N GLY A 78 0.87 2.85 2.10
CA GLY A 78 0.24 4.09 2.55
C GLY A 78 -1.00 4.46 1.75
N SER A 79 -1.02 4.20 0.44
CA SER A 79 -2.22 4.43 -0.38
C SER A 79 -3.40 3.55 0.06
N LEU A 80 -3.15 2.27 0.40
CA LEU A 80 -4.18 1.35 0.89
C LEU A 80 -4.72 1.79 2.25
N ILE A 81 -3.83 2.21 3.16
CA ILE A 81 -4.21 2.77 4.46
C ILE A 81 -5.05 4.04 4.28
N PHE A 82 -4.65 4.94 3.38
CA PHE A 82 -5.39 6.17 3.13
C PHE A 82 -6.79 5.92 2.55
N TYR A 83 -6.92 4.95 1.63
CA TYR A 83 -8.23 4.49 1.14
C TYR A 83 -9.12 4.00 2.27
N MET A 84 -8.60 3.13 3.13
CA MET A 84 -9.33 2.61 4.29
C MET A 84 -9.75 3.74 5.23
N LEU A 85 -8.85 4.67 5.57
CA LEU A 85 -9.16 5.79 6.46
C LEU A 85 -10.23 6.71 5.86
N SER A 86 -10.18 6.95 4.55
CA SER A 86 -11.19 7.76 3.85
C SER A 86 -12.57 7.10 3.88
N ARG A 87 -12.62 5.76 3.76
CA ARG A 87 -13.87 4.99 3.82
C ARG A 87 -14.42 4.86 5.25
N GLU A 88 -13.56 4.61 6.22
CA GLU A 88 -13.97 4.18 7.56
C GLU A 88 -13.88 5.27 8.64
N VAL A 89 -12.97 6.23 8.52
CA VAL A 89 -12.66 7.18 9.61
C VAL A 89 -13.07 8.60 9.25
N PHE A 90 -12.94 8.99 7.97
CA PHE A 90 -13.18 10.34 7.50
C PHE A 90 -14.29 10.39 6.44
N PRO A 91 -15.58 10.42 6.83
CA PRO A 91 -16.70 10.35 5.89
C PRO A 91 -16.64 11.37 4.75
N HIS A 92 -16.12 12.57 4.99
CA HIS A 92 -15.99 13.63 3.98
C HIS A 92 -14.96 13.31 2.89
N LEU A 93 -14.02 12.40 3.14
CA LEU A 93 -13.03 11.95 2.14
C LEU A 93 -13.55 10.76 1.31
N SER A 94 -14.71 10.21 1.64
CA SER A 94 -15.31 9.08 0.92
C SER A 94 -16.06 9.51 -0.35
N GLU A 95 -16.34 10.80 -0.53
CA GLU A 95 -17.01 11.31 -1.72
C GLU A 95 -16.11 11.12 -2.95
N GLY A 96 -16.62 10.43 -3.98
CA GLY A 96 -15.87 10.12 -5.20
C GLY A 96 -14.83 9.00 -5.03
N LEU A 97 -14.78 8.32 -3.89
CA LEU A 97 -13.88 7.19 -3.67
C LEU A 97 -14.28 6.01 -4.57
N PRO A 98 -13.38 5.46 -5.40
CA PRO A 98 -13.71 4.32 -6.24
C PRO A 98 -13.94 3.05 -5.40
N GLY A 99 -14.54 2.03 -6.03
CA GLY A 99 -14.68 0.72 -5.39
C GLY A 99 -13.31 0.11 -5.06
N LYS A 100 -13.22 -0.71 -4.00
CA LYS A 100 -11.95 -1.29 -3.52
C LYS A 100 -11.15 -2.01 -4.61
N ASP A 101 -11.85 -2.77 -5.46
CA ASP A 101 -11.24 -3.55 -6.54
C ASP A 101 -10.69 -2.65 -7.65
N GLU A 102 -11.37 -1.53 -7.92
CA GLU A 102 -10.94 -0.52 -8.86
C GLU A 102 -9.72 0.24 -8.30
N TYR A 103 -9.82 0.74 -7.07
CA TYR A 103 -8.72 1.41 -6.39
C TYR A 103 -7.44 0.56 -6.34
N ALA A 104 -7.56 -0.71 -5.94
CA ALA A 104 -6.43 -1.63 -5.89
C ALA A 104 -5.80 -1.86 -7.26
N ARG A 105 -6.62 -1.96 -8.31
CA ARG A 105 -6.14 -2.10 -9.69
C ARG A 105 -5.37 -0.85 -10.13
N ASP A 106 -5.92 0.32 -9.87
CA ASP A 106 -5.37 1.60 -10.34
C ASP A 106 -4.07 1.95 -9.62
N VAL A 107 -4.02 1.77 -8.30
CA VAL A 107 -2.80 1.97 -7.51
C VAL A 107 -1.69 1.03 -7.94
N VAL A 108 -1.99 -0.26 -8.13
CA VAL A 108 -0.99 -1.24 -8.58
C VAL A 108 -0.56 -0.94 -10.02
N GLY A 109 -1.48 -0.53 -10.89
CA GLY A 109 -1.19 -0.10 -12.25
C GLY A 109 -0.21 1.07 -12.26
N ALA A 110 -0.54 2.15 -11.56
CA ALA A 110 0.30 3.35 -11.46
C ALA A 110 1.69 3.03 -10.87
N LEU A 111 1.75 2.19 -9.83
CA LEU A 111 3.01 1.77 -9.23
C LEU A 111 3.88 0.99 -10.23
N LEU A 112 3.30 -0.01 -10.91
CA LEU A 112 4.06 -0.85 -11.83
C LEU A 112 4.48 -0.07 -13.08
N ASP A 113 3.59 0.76 -13.63
CA ASP A 113 3.89 1.60 -14.79
C ASP A 113 5.04 2.56 -14.49
N GLY A 114 5.07 3.16 -13.30
CA GLY A 114 6.17 4.01 -12.84
C GLY A 114 7.49 3.29 -12.56
N LEU A 115 7.48 1.95 -12.43
CA LEU A 115 8.66 1.13 -12.12
C LEU A 115 9.10 0.25 -13.29
N ARG A 116 8.40 0.29 -14.42
CA ARG A 116 8.76 -0.48 -15.61
C ARG A 116 10.11 -0.03 -16.12
N ALA A 117 10.99 -1.01 -16.39
CA ALA A 117 12.19 -0.76 -17.16
C ALA A 117 11.80 -0.21 -18.53
N GLU A 118 12.29 0.98 -18.88
CA GLU A 118 12.45 1.35 -20.28
C GLU A 118 13.09 0.16 -20.99
N GLY A 119 12.35 -0.47 -21.91
CA GLY A 119 12.91 -1.47 -22.80
C GLY A 119 14.12 -0.88 -23.53
N PRO A 120 15.04 -1.70 -24.07
CA PRO A 120 16.28 -1.22 -24.67
C PRO A 120 15.96 -0.06 -25.60
N GLY A 121 16.35 1.15 -25.16
CA GLY A 121 16.08 2.37 -25.88
C GLY A 121 16.61 2.19 -27.28
N LYS A 122 15.73 2.37 -28.27
CA LYS A 122 16.16 2.57 -29.64
C LYS A 122 17.18 3.71 -29.59
N GLY A 123 18.40 3.38 -30.02
CA GLY A 123 19.51 4.31 -30.04
C GLY A 123 19.12 5.61 -30.74
N THR A 124 19.65 6.69 -30.19
CA THR A 124 20.13 7.87 -30.90
C THR A 124 19.97 7.82 -32.42
N GLU A 125 18.99 8.55 -32.94
CA GLU A 125 19.08 9.20 -34.26
C GLU A 125 18.51 10.62 -34.14
N SER A 126 19.42 11.58 -33.93
CA SER A 126 19.34 12.97 -34.43
C SER A 126 20.73 13.58 -34.38
#